data_AF-A0A0P7HV17-F1
#
_entry.id   AF-A0A0P7HV17-F1
#
_cell.length_a   1.000
_cell.length_b   1.000
_cell.length_c   1.000
_cell.angle_alpha   90.00
_cell.angle_beta   90.00
_cell.angle_gamma   90.00
#
_symmetry.space_group_name_H-M   'P 1'
#
loop_
_entity.id
_entity.type
_entity.pdbx_description
1 polymer ?
#
loop_
_entity_poly.entity_id
_entity_poly.type
_entity_poly.pdbx_seq_one_letter_code
_entity_poly.pdbx_strand_id
1 'polypeptide(L)'
;MIPSSDPRCTAFAPGHKIHWIHGGRLMKYDDWIDVEVHADPELDLICLVLDGRQQIMWHHDVPLLAEALAASPGTPQWCPRYSSLMVPGAFEGRNRSSFFYLATTERVFPCRGRLPRNDITMQDQSA
;
A
#
# COMPACT_ATOMS: atom_id res chain seq x y z
N MET A 1 -9.73 8.67 -12.29
CA MET A 1 -10.19 8.40 -10.93
C MET A 1 -9.34 7.26 -10.39
N ILE A 2 -8.42 7.54 -9.48
CA ILE A 2 -7.60 6.51 -8.84
C ILE A 2 -8.51 5.84 -7.79
N PRO A 3 -8.62 4.50 -7.76
CA PRO A 3 -9.51 3.84 -6.81
C PRO A 3 -8.97 3.99 -5.39
N SER A 4 -9.49 5.01 -4.71
CA SER A 4 -9.35 5.29 -3.29
C SER A 4 -9.98 4.16 -2.47
N SER A 5 -9.19 3.55 -1.58
CA SER A 5 -9.62 2.59 -0.54
C SER A 5 -10.58 1.49 -1.00
N ASP A 6 -10.03 0.41 -1.56
CA ASP A 6 -10.77 -0.85 -1.71
C ASP A 6 -10.47 -1.81 -0.53
N PRO A 7 -11.38 -1.92 0.46
CA PRO A 7 -11.20 -2.83 1.60
C PRO A 7 -11.18 -4.30 1.18
N ARG A 8 -11.66 -4.62 -0.03
CA ARG A 8 -11.68 -5.97 -0.60
C ARG A 8 -10.45 -6.27 -1.46
N CYS A 9 -9.46 -5.39 -1.50
CA CYS A 9 -8.24 -5.64 -2.24
C CYS A 9 -7.56 -6.94 -1.79
N THR A 10 -7.31 -7.83 -2.74
CA THR A 10 -6.57 -9.08 -2.54
C THR A 10 -5.25 -9.12 -3.32
N ALA A 11 -4.85 -8.00 -3.94
CA ALA A 11 -3.62 -7.91 -4.71
C ALA A 11 -2.40 -7.79 -3.79
N PHE A 12 -1.29 -8.41 -4.21
CA PHE A 12 0.00 -8.38 -3.53
C PHE A 12 1.09 -7.85 -4.46
N ALA A 13 1.16 -6.53 -4.59
CA ALA A 13 2.10 -5.82 -5.45
C ALA A 13 2.28 -4.38 -4.93
N PRO A 14 3.29 -3.61 -5.41
CA PRO A 14 3.40 -2.18 -5.15
C PRO A 14 2.06 -1.47 -5.34
N GLY A 15 1.68 -0.61 -4.38
CA GLY A 15 0.37 0.04 -4.31
C GLY A 15 -0.68 -0.74 -3.53
N HIS A 16 -0.42 -1.99 -3.16
CA HIS A 16 -1.38 -2.86 -2.48
C HIS A 16 -0.74 -3.53 -1.25
N LYS A 17 -1.43 -4.54 -0.72
CA LYS A 17 -0.99 -5.28 0.46
C LYS A 17 0.38 -5.90 0.26
N ILE A 18 1.18 -5.91 1.32
CA ILE A 18 2.42 -6.68 1.33
C ILE A 18 2.16 -8.17 1.54
N HIS A 19 2.79 -9.00 0.71
CA HIS A 19 2.76 -10.46 0.91
C HIS A 19 3.72 -10.86 2.02
N TRP A 20 3.34 -11.83 2.87
CA TRP A 20 4.13 -12.26 4.03
C TRP A 20 5.56 -12.72 3.66
N ILE A 21 5.74 -13.38 2.50
CA ILE A 21 7.07 -13.76 2.00
C ILE A 21 7.94 -12.52 1.74
N HIS A 22 7.36 -11.44 1.20
CA HIS A 22 8.09 -10.20 0.95
C HIS A 22 8.39 -9.47 2.25
N GLY A 23 7.44 -9.44 3.20
CA GLY A 23 7.68 -8.93 4.54
C GLY A 23 8.85 -9.64 5.23
N GLY A 24 8.91 -10.98 5.13
CA GLY A 24 10.04 -11.76 5.64
C GLY A 24 11.39 -11.45 4.97
N ARG A 25 11.40 -11.05 3.69
CA ARG A 25 12.61 -10.58 3.00
C ARG A 25 13.01 -9.17 3.45
N LEU A 26 12.05 -8.27 3.63
CA LEU A 26 12.31 -6.89 4.10
C LEU A 26 12.91 -6.88 5.50
N MET A 27 12.46 -7.74 6.40
CA MET A 27 13.03 -7.86 7.76
C MET A 27 14.51 -8.29 7.78
N LYS A 28 15.04 -8.82 6.66
CA LYS A 28 16.45 -9.24 6.52
C LYS A 28 17.23 -8.30 5.59
N TYR A 29 16.62 -7.19 5.17
CA TYR A 29 17.25 -6.22 4.30
C TYR A 29 17.89 -5.13 5.15
N ASP A 30 19.12 -4.74 4.81
CA ASP A 30 19.91 -3.83 5.63
C ASP A 30 20.06 -2.43 4.99
N ASP A 31 19.69 -2.28 3.72
CA ASP A 31 19.88 -1.03 2.95
C ASP A 31 18.59 -0.20 2.95
N TRP A 32 18.39 0.51 4.05
CA TRP A 32 17.25 1.39 4.25
C TRP A 32 17.69 2.85 4.19
N ILE A 33 16.88 3.68 3.53
CA ILE A 33 17.15 5.11 3.39
C ILE A 33 16.10 5.87 4.19
N ASP A 34 16.53 6.71 5.13
CA ASP A 34 15.63 7.60 5.86
C ASP A 34 14.94 8.55 4.88
N VAL A 35 13.62 8.70 5.01
CA VAL A 35 12.81 9.54 4.12
C VAL A 35 11.79 10.34 4.92
N GLU A 36 11.42 11.50 4.38
CA GLU A 36 10.20 12.18 4.82
C GLU A 36 9.02 11.67 3.97
N VAL A 37 7.89 11.43 4.62
CA VAL A 37 6.68 10.94 3.93
C VAL A 37 5.48 11.72 4.43
N HIS A 38 4.71 12.24 3.47
CA HIS A 38 3.42 12.85 3.72
C HIS A 38 2.35 12.04 3.00
N ALA A 39 1.36 11.56 3.75
CA ALA A 39 0.17 10.93 3.19
C ALA A 39 -1.00 11.90 3.36
N ASP A 40 -1.69 12.20 2.26
CA ASP A 40 -2.87 13.06 2.22
C ASP A 40 -4.09 12.19 1.88
N PRO A 41 -4.92 11.84 2.88
CA PRO A 41 -6.12 11.03 2.67
C PRO A 41 -7.21 11.72 1.85
N GLU A 42 -7.25 13.06 1.83
CA GLU A 42 -8.26 13.82 1.09
C GLU A 42 -7.94 13.83 -0.42
N LEU A 43 -6.65 13.85 -0.75
CA LEU A 43 -6.15 13.79 -2.13
C LEU A 43 -5.82 12.37 -2.63
N ASP A 44 -5.92 11.36 -1.76
CA ASP A 44 -5.51 9.97 -2.03
C ASP A 44 -4.06 9.88 -2.56
N LEU A 45 -3.16 10.67 -1.97
CA LEU A 45 -1.82 10.91 -2.45
C LEU A 45 -0.77 10.61 -1.37
N ILE A 46 0.38 10.08 -1.78
CA ILE A 46 1.56 9.97 -0.92
C ILE A 46 2.70 10.72 -1.58
N CYS A 47 3.32 11.65 -0.86
CA CYS A 47 4.55 12.32 -1.25
C CYS A 47 5.70 11.72 -0.43
N LEU A 48 6.64 11.08 -1.10
CA LEU A 48 7.88 10.59 -0.51
C LEU A 48 9.01 11.53 -0.90
N VAL A 49 9.75 12.04 0.07
CA VAL A 49 10.91 12.91 -0.16
C VAL A 49 12.18 12.10 0.05
N LEU A 50 12.93 11.92 -1.02
CA LEU A 50 14.21 11.21 -1.05
C LEU A 50 15.30 12.18 -1.50
N ASP A 51 16.31 12.43 -0.67
CA ASP A 51 17.39 13.38 -0.96
C ASP A 51 16.89 14.75 -1.42
N GLY A 52 15.84 15.27 -0.76
CA GLY A 52 15.18 16.54 -1.10
C GLY A 52 14.35 16.51 -2.38
N ARG A 53 14.22 15.37 -3.06
CA ARG A 53 13.37 15.20 -4.25
C ARG A 53 12.04 14.59 -3.86
N GLN A 54 10.96 15.27 -4.21
CA GLN A 54 9.61 14.78 -4.02
C GLN A 54 9.25 13.75 -5.10
N GLN A 55 8.68 12.63 -4.67
CA GLN A 55 8.16 11.58 -5.53
C GLN A 55 6.71 11.32 -5.13
N ILE A 56 5.83 11.37 -6.13
CA ILE A 56 4.44 10.98 -5.95
C ILE A 56 4.33 9.46 -6.00
N MET A 57 3.74 8.92 -4.94
CA MET A 57 3.54 7.50 -4.72
C MET A 57 2.07 7.23 -4.45
N TRP A 58 1.69 5.97 -4.56
CA TRP A 58 0.32 5.52 -4.35
C TRP A 58 0.27 4.27 -3.48
N HIS A 59 -0.78 4.20 -2.67
CA HIS A 59 -1.20 3.03 -1.91
C HIS A 59 -2.71 2.95 -1.93
N HIS A 60 -3.26 1.75 -2.03
CA HIS A 60 -4.70 1.55 -2.10
C HIS A 60 -5.46 1.92 -0.82
N ASP A 61 -4.77 2.14 0.29
CA ASP A 61 -5.33 2.59 1.56
C ASP A 61 -4.41 3.69 2.13
N VAL A 62 -4.55 4.91 1.59
CA VAL A 62 -3.81 6.10 2.06
C VAL A 62 -4.18 6.50 3.48
N PRO A 63 -5.46 6.45 3.92
CA PRO A 63 -5.82 6.72 5.31
C PRO A 63 -5.06 5.83 6.31
N LEU A 64 -4.89 4.54 6.00
CA LEU A 64 -4.10 3.63 6.83
C LEU A 64 -2.64 4.05 6.96
N LEU A 65 -2.01 4.51 5.87
CA LEU A 65 -0.65 5.00 5.94
C LEU A 65 -0.56 6.31 6.73
N ALA A 66 -1.50 7.24 6.54
CA ALA A 66 -1.54 8.49 7.28
C ALA A 66 -1.68 8.25 8.79
N GLU A 67 -2.56 7.34 9.21
CA GLU A 67 -2.69 6.91 10.61
C GLU A 67 -1.37 6.32 11.14
N ALA A 68 -0.73 5.44 10.36
CA ALA A 68 0.53 4.82 10.75
C ALA A 68 1.66 5.85 10.92
N LEU A 69 1.76 6.83 10.01
CA LEU A 69 2.74 7.91 10.10
C LEU A 69 2.48 8.80 11.31
N ALA A 70 1.22 9.16 11.58
CA ALA A 70 0.85 9.99 12.72
C ALA A 70 1.12 9.33 14.08
N ALA A 71 1.04 8.00 14.15
CA ALA A 71 1.32 7.22 15.36
C ALA A 71 2.79 6.79 15.48
N SER A 72 3.59 6.92 14.42
CA SER A 72 4.97 6.45 14.40
C SER A 72 5.86 7.27 15.34
N PRO A 73 6.62 6.64 16.24
CA PRO A 73 7.60 7.33 17.08
C PRO A 73 8.93 7.60 16.36
N GLY A 74 9.10 7.14 15.11
CA GLY A 74 10.39 7.16 14.42
C GLY A 74 10.31 7.58 12.94
N THR A 75 11.48 7.78 12.37
CA THR A 75 11.67 8.19 10.96
C THR A 75 11.26 7.05 10.03
N PRO A 76 10.35 7.29 9.07
CA PRO A 76 10.05 6.33 8.01
C PRO A 76 11.28 6.03 7.16
N GLN A 77 11.39 4.79 6.68
CA GLN A 77 12.53 4.36 5.87
C GLN A 77 12.09 3.72 4.56
N TRP A 78 12.78 4.03 3.49
CA TRP A 78 12.48 3.59 2.14
C TRP A 78 13.46 2.54 1.66
N CYS A 79 12.92 1.50 1.03
CA CYS A 79 13.68 0.51 0.28
C CYS A 79 13.32 0.62 -1.22
N PRO A 80 14.18 1.24 -2.05
CA PRO A 80 13.92 1.41 -3.48
C PRO A 80 13.76 0.08 -4.21
N ARG A 81 14.62 -0.90 -3.88
CA ARG A 81 14.68 -2.23 -4.53
C ARG A 81 13.34 -2.96 -4.47
N TYR A 82 12.65 -2.84 -3.35
CA TYR A 82 11.38 -3.50 -3.11
C TYR A 82 10.22 -2.51 -3.09
N SER A 83 10.38 -1.26 -3.54
CA SER A 83 9.32 -0.24 -3.51
C SER A 83 8.52 -0.24 -2.20
N SER A 84 9.22 -0.36 -1.07
CA SER A 84 8.60 -0.60 0.23
C SER A 84 9.00 0.48 1.23
N LEU A 85 7.99 1.06 1.86
CA LEU A 85 8.15 1.98 2.97
C LEU A 85 8.01 1.19 4.29
N MET A 86 8.96 1.38 5.19
CA MET A 86 8.86 0.95 6.58
C MET A 86 8.46 2.15 7.44
N VAL A 87 7.41 1.98 8.23
CA VAL A 87 6.94 2.95 9.22
C VAL A 87 7.12 2.33 10.61
N PRO A 88 8.05 2.83 11.43
CA PRO A 88 8.28 2.31 12.78
C PRO A 88 7.00 2.29 13.63
N GLY A 89 6.79 1.24 14.42
CA GLY A 89 5.61 1.11 15.29
C GLY A 89 4.28 0.78 14.61
N ALA A 90 4.18 0.90 13.27
CA ALA A 90 2.91 0.69 12.56
C ALA A 90 2.34 -0.74 12.66
N PHE A 91 3.14 -1.73 13.06
CA PHE A 91 2.68 -3.09 13.37
C PHE A 91 1.58 -3.14 14.45
N GLU A 92 1.61 -2.23 15.41
CA GLU A 92 0.62 -2.19 16.51
C GLU A 92 -0.77 -1.71 16.02
N GLY A 93 -0.80 -0.98 14.91
CA GLY A 93 -2.02 -0.43 14.30
C GLY A 93 -2.81 -1.42 13.44
N ARG A 94 -3.73 -0.88 12.64
CA ARG A 94 -4.63 -1.67 11.76
C ARG A 94 -3.90 -2.45 10.66
N ASN A 95 -2.71 -2.00 10.25
CA ASN A 95 -1.95 -2.65 9.16
C ASN A 95 -1.39 -4.02 9.58
N ARG A 96 -1.18 -4.26 10.89
CA ARG A 96 -0.54 -5.48 11.42
C ARG A 96 0.81 -5.80 10.74
N SER A 97 1.47 -4.77 10.22
CA SER A 97 2.72 -4.78 9.48
C SER A 97 3.33 -3.39 9.60
N SER A 98 4.66 -3.31 9.73
CA SER A 98 5.37 -2.02 9.63
C SER A 98 5.64 -1.61 8.18
N PHE A 99 5.36 -2.49 7.21
CA PHE A 99 5.70 -2.27 5.82
C PHE A 99 4.47 -1.94 4.96
N PHE A 100 4.67 -0.99 4.04
CA PHE A 100 3.72 -0.54 3.03
C PHE A 100 4.36 -0.67 1.64
N TYR A 101 3.66 -1.30 0.70
CA TYR A 101 4.14 -1.46 -0.68
C TYR A 101 3.66 -0.26 -1.50
N LEU A 102 4.55 0.63 -1.92
CA LEU A 102 4.16 1.85 -2.63
C LEU A 102 4.38 1.72 -4.14
N ALA A 103 3.39 2.10 -4.94
CA ALA A 103 3.52 2.19 -6.40
C ALA A 103 3.95 3.60 -6.80
N THR A 104 4.78 3.69 -7.84
CA THR A 104 4.92 4.95 -8.59
C THR A 104 3.67 5.17 -9.44
N THR A 105 3.46 6.41 -9.88
CA THR A 105 2.30 6.81 -10.71
C THR A 105 2.14 5.97 -11.99
N GLU A 106 3.23 5.51 -12.58
CA GLU A 106 3.22 4.71 -13.83
C GLU A 106 2.84 3.24 -13.58
N ARG A 107 2.90 2.81 -12.32
CA ARG A 107 2.68 1.41 -11.91
C ARG A 107 1.37 1.22 -11.17
N VAL A 108 0.56 2.27 -11.02
CA VAL A 108 -0.75 2.20 -10.39
C VAL A 108 -1.67 1.31 -11.24
N PHE A 109 -2.35 0.38 -10.58
CA PHE A 109 -3.41 -0.39 -11.20
C PHE A 109 -4.56 -0.63 -10.21
N PRO A 110 -5.79 -0.90 -10.69
CA PRO A 110 -6.93 -1.09 -9.82
C PRO A 110 -6.77 -2.29 -8.90
N CYS A 111 -7.27 -2.16 -7.67
CA CYS A 111 -7.41 -3.29 -6.77
C CYS A 111 -8.17 -4.42 -7.46
N ARG A 112 -7.66 -5.64 -7.30
CA ARG A 112 -8.43 -6.84 -7.64
C ARG A 112 -9.24 -7.22 -6.41
N GLY A 113 -10.56 -7.10 -6.51
CA GLY A 113 -11.49 -7.71 -5.56
C GLY A 113 -11.77 -9.16 -5.94
N ARG A 114 -12.24 -9.96 -4.98
CA ARG A 114 -13.04 -11.13 -5.32
C ARG A 114 -14.34 -10.58 -5.94
N LEU A 115 -14.51 -10.69 -7.25
CA LEU A 115 -15.84 -10.52 -7.84
C LEU A 115 -16.79 -11.42 -7.04
N PRO A 116 -18.00 -10.97 -6.65
CA PRO A 116 -19.01 -11.91 -6.23
C PRO A 116 -19.05 -12.99 -7.31
N ARG A 117 -19.01 -14.27 -6.92
CA ARG A 117 -19.45 -15.31 -7.84
C ARG A 117 -20.88 -14.90 -8.17
N ASN A 118 -21.10 -14.32 -9.33
CA ASN A 118 -22.45 -14.23 -9.85
C ASN A 118 -22.89 -15.69 -9.92
N ASP A 119 -23.90 -16.03 -9.12
CA ASP A 119 -24.75 -17.16 -9.40
C ASP A 119 -25.23 -16.95 -10.83
N ILE A 120 -24.54 -17.59 -11.78
CA ILE A 120 -25.07 -17.81 -13.11
C ILE A 120 -26.18 -18.82 -12.87
N THR A 121 -27.33 -18.33 -12.42
CA THR A 121 -28.59 -19.00 -12.65
C THR A 121 -28.73 -18.99 -14.16
N MET A 122 -28.25 -20.06 -14.80
CA MET A 122 -28.77 -20.47 -16.09
C MET A 122 -30.28 -20.61 -15.88
N GLN A 123 -31.04 -19.57 -16.25
CA GLN A 123 -32.41 -19.80 -16.65
C GLN A 123 -32.31 -20.48 -18.01
N ASP A 124 -32.25 -21.81 -17.89
CA ASP A 124 -32.64 -22.74 -18.91
C ASP A 124 -34.04 -22.39 -19.44
N GLN A 125 -34.20 -22.73 -20.70
CA GLN A 125 -35.30 -22.46 -21.62
C GLN A 125 -36.66 -22.83 -21.04
N SER A 126 -37.73 -22.15 -21.47
CA SER A 126 -38.91 -22.76 -22.13
C SER A 126 -40.11 -21.81 -22.23
N ALA A 127 -40.72 -21.85 -23.42
CA ALA A 127 -42.04 -21.38 -23.86
C ALA A 127 -42.22 -19.89 -24.22
#